data_AF-A0A955PFS6-F1
#
_entry.id   AF-A0A955PFS6-F1
#
_cell.length_a   1.000
_cell.length_b   1.000
_cell.length_c   1.000
_cell.angle_alpha   90.00
_cell.angle_beta   90.00
_cell.angle_gamma   90.00
#
_symmetry.space_group_name_H-M   'P 1'
#
loop_
_entity.id
_entity.type
_entity.pdbx_description
1 polymer ?
#
loop_
_entity_poly.entity_id
_entity_poly.type
_entity_poly.pdbx_seq_one_letter_code
_entity_poly.pdbx_strand_id
1 'polypeptide(L)'
;PKPTSFPNQTSAPPNQKTNPKPAEQTATPIPVGTVNSIEADIKVCLSDIYNRPFIPKTQRLSELFPSSTSHQQKVSQECLDQGYITEHDVHAGGQSGRTKLWKLTNKGLALIGLPRRPLPGKGDLLHQFLQFKVSEKVNEWGMKPRIEFFRRGKNVDVGIVSQQSLIALEIATTAGNEITNLLKDIDAGFHKVVVLPINETIRKDIQRTVKRQVSPVYAAKVLVMTISKFLDSKSPPW
;
A
#
# COMPACT_ATOMS: atom_id res chain seq x y z
N PRO A 1 0.72 -60.26 59.18
CA PRO A 1 2.07 -60.40 58.61
C PRO A 1 2.70 -59.04 58.28
N LYS A 2 3.76 -58.71 59.03
CA LYS A 2 4.89 -57.85 58.65
C LYS A 2 4.67 -56.31 58.51
N PRO A 3 5.73 -55.51 58.77
CA PRO A 3 5.63 -54.48 59.82
C PRO A 3 6.22 -53.09 59.45
N THR A 4 5.94 -52.12 60.33
CA THR A 4 6.75 -50.98 60.85
C THR A 4 7.98 -50.41 60.10
N SER A 5 7.96 -49.06 59.95
CA SER A 5 9.00 -48.04 60.35
C SER A 5 10.44 -48.13 59.77
N PHE A 6 11.27 -47.10 59.55
CA PHE A 6 11.51 -45.73 60.08
C PHE A 6 12.33 -44.92 59.03
N PRO A 7 12.54 -43.60 59.21
CA PRO A 7 13.16 -42.69 58.25
C PRO A 7 14.70 -42.69 58.36
N ASN A 8 15.39 -42.13 57.36
CA ASN A 8 16.79 -41.76 57.54
C ASN A 8 17.12 -40.41 56.92
N GLN A 9 17.59 -39.51 57.79
CA GLN A 9 18.32 -38.29 57.47
C GLN A 9 19.71 -38.69 56.96
N THR A 10 20.27 -37.96 55.99
CA THR A 10 21.71 -37.76 55.97
C THR A 10 22.06 -36.45 55.27
N SER A 11 22.84 -35.67 56.00
CA SER A 11 23.44 -34.37 55.71
C SER A 11 24.65 -34.47 54.79
N ALA A 12 24.97 -33.33 54.17
CA ALA A 12 26.02 -33.09 53.17
C ALA A 12 27.47 -33.25 53.66
N PRO A 13 28.44 -33.27 52.72
CA PRO A 13 29.62 -32.43 52.84
C PRO A 13 29.88 -31.51 51.63
N PRO A 14 30.79 -30.51 51.77
CA PRO A 14 30.78 -29.26 51.04
C PRO A 14 31.53 -29.30 49.70
N ASN A 15 30.96 -28.63 48.70
CA ASN A 15 31.57 -28.44 47.39
C ASN A 15 32.64 -27.33 47.44
N GLN A 16 33.88 -27.69 47.14
CA GLN A 16 35.03 -26.80 47.14
C GLN A 16 34.94 -25.80 45.98
N LYS A 17 35.09 -24.52 46.30
CA LYS A 17 35.28 -23.43 45.35
C LYS A 17 36.67 -23.55 44.70
N THR A 18 36.71 -23.75 43.39
CA THR A 18 37.91 -23.50 42.58
C THR A 18 37.71 -22.19 41.81
N ASN A 19 38.63 -21.25 42.04
CA ASN A 19 38.70 -19.96 41.35
C ASN A 19 39.05 -20.18 39.86
N PRO A 20 38.31 -19.58 38.91
CA PRO A 20 38.81 -19.44 37.55
C PRO A 20 39.87 -18.34 37.47
N LYS A 21 40.98 -18.75 36.86
CA LYS A 21 42.15 -18.04 36.36
C LYS A 21 41.81 -16.71 35.65
N PRO A 22 42.62 -15.64 35.78
CA PRO A 22 42.43 -14.41 35.00
C PRO A 22 42.59 -14.72 33.52
N ALA A 23 41.53 -14.52 32.74
CA ALA A 23 41.60 -14.58 31.30
C ALA A 23 42.33 -13.32 30.79
N GLU A 24 43.48 -13.59 30.21
CA GLU A 24 44.29 -12.71 29.37
C GLU A 24 43.38 -12.03 28.34
N GLN A 25 43.17 -10.72 28.49
CA GLN A 25 42.46 -9.88 27.53
C GLN A 25 43.35 -9.73 26.30
N THR A 26 43.22 -10.67 25.36
CA THR A 26 43.63 -10.46 23.98
C THR A 26 42.74 -9.38 23.40
N ALA A 27 43.33 -8.21 23.18
CA ALA A 27 42.70 -7.10 22.48
C ALA A 27 42.21 -7.60 21.11
N THR A 28 40.89 -7.68 20.96
CA THR A 28 40.24 -7.88 19.68
C THR A 28 40.62 -6.72 18.76
N PRO A 29 41.01 -6.98 17.50
CA PRO A 29 41.24 -5.90 16.55
C PRO A 29 39.91 -5.16 16.33
N ILE A 30 39.92 -3.86 16.60
CA ILE A 30 38.84 -2.96 16.24
C ILE A 30 38.68 -3.07 14.71
N PRO A 31 37.50 -3.46 14.18
CA PRO A 31 37.28 -3.42 12.75
C PRO A 31 37.18 -1.95 12.33
N VAL A 32 38.24 -1.47 11.70
CA VAL A 32 38.28 -0.22 10.97
C VAL A 32 37.51 -0.41 9.67
N GLY A 33 36.36 0.26 9.54
CA GLY A 33 35.68 0.53 8.27
C GLY A 33 34.29 -0.10 8.08
N THR A 34 33.24 0.47 8.67
CA THR A 34 31.86 0.25 8.19
C THR A 34 30.97 1.49 8.39
N VAL A 35 31.46 2.62 7.89
CA VAL A 35 30.65 3.83 7.62
C VAL A 35 30.34 3.71 6.11
N ASN A 36 29.15 3.46 5.57
CA ASN A 36 27.76 3.44 6.05
C ASN A 36 26.93 2.44 5.21
N SER A 37 26.57 1.26 5.73
CA SER A 37 25.57 0.40 5.05
C SER A 37 24.18 1.06 5.08
N ILE A 38 23.83 1.71 6.20
CA ILE A 38 22.48 2.25 6.37
C ILE A 38 22.20 3.47 5.48
N GLU A 39 23.19 4.34 5.26
CA GLU A 39 23.01 5.53 4.42
C GLU A 39 22.80 5.15 2.95
N ALA A 40 23.56 4.15 2.47
CA ALA A 40 23.37 3.60 1.13
C ALA A 40 21.97 2.99 0.98
N ASP A 41 21.52 2.21 1.97
CA ASP A 41 20.20 1.59 1.99
C ASP A 41 19.06 2.63 2.06
N ILE A 42 19.25 3.74 2.76
CA ILE A 42 18.32 4.88 2.74
C ILE A 42 18.21 5.42 1.32
N LYS A 43 19.32 5.68 0.62
CA LYS A 43 19.28 6.18 -0.76
C LYS A 43 18.60 5.20 -1.71
N VAL A 44 18.82 3.89 -1.54
CA VAL A 44 18.10 2.83 -2.26
C VAL A 44 16.59 2.92 -1.99
N CYS A 45 16.19 3.02 -0.73
CA CYS A 45 14.80 3.11 -0.33
C CYS A 45 14.11 4.37 -0.88
N LEU A 46 14.75 5.53 -0.79
CA LEU A 46 14.22 6.79 -1.31
C LEU A 46 14.10 6.77 -2.84
N SER A 47 15.09 6.19 -3.53
CA SER A 47 15.05 5.99 -4.98
C SER A 47 13.90 5.06 -5.38
N ASP A 48 13.65 4.00 -4.60
CA ASP A 48 12.51 3.12 -4.83
C ASP A 48 11.17 3.83 -4.63
N ILE A 49 11.01 4.61 -3.56
CA ILE A 49 9.79 5.42 -3.34
C ILE A 49 9.58 6.39 -4.49
N TYR A 50 10.66 7.02 -4.98
CA TYR A 50 10.58 7.92 -6.12
C TYR A 50 10.02 7.18 -7.33
N ASN A 51 10.57 6.01 -7.67
CA ASN A 51 10.28 5.25 -8.88
C ASN A 51 8.95 4.47 -8.83
N ARG A 52 8.61 3.89 -7.68
CA ARG A 52 7.42 3.06 -7.43
C ARG A 52 6.63 3.60 -6.22
N PRO A 53 6.02 4.78 -6.33
CA PRO A 53 5.47 5.51 -5.18
C PRO A 53 4.33 4.77 -4.46
N PHE A 54 3.60 3.91 -5.17
CA PHE A 54 2.40 3.23 -4.68
C PHE A 54 2.65 1.83 -4.10
N ILE A 55 3.91 1.46 -3.84
CA ILE A 55 4.23 0.21 -3.16
C ILE A 55 3.99 0.38 -1.65
N PRO A 56 3.18 -0.48 -1.01
CA PRO A 56 3.01 -0.51 0.45
C PRO A 56 4.33 -0.64 1.19
N LYS A 57 4.47 0.04 2.34
CA LYS A 57 5.66 0.01 3.20
C LYS A 57 6.18 -1.41 3.43
N THR A 58 5.32 -2.32 3.88
CA THR A 58 5.71 -3.69 4.21
C THR A 58 6.25 -4.43 2.99
N GLN A 59 5.55 -4.33 1.86
CA GLN A 59 5.98 -4.92 0.59
C GLN A 59 7.34 -4.34 0.16
N ARG A 60 7.47 -3.00 0.14
CA ARG A 60 8.72 -2.31 -0.25
C ARG A 60 9.90 -2.78 0.60
N LEU A 61 9.75 -2.79 1.92
CA LEU A 61 10.81 -3.19 2.83
C LEU A 61 11.19 -4.67 2.65
N SER A 62 10.22 -5.56 2.44
CA SER A 62 10.48 -6.97 2.19
C SER A 62 11.20 -7.22 0.86
N GLU A 63 10.90 -6.44 -0.19
CA GLU A 63 11.54 -6.55 -1.49
C GLU A 63 12.97 -6.00 -1.48
N LEU A 64 13.19 -4.85 -0.85
CA LEU A 64 14.51 -4.19 -0.82
C LEU A 64 15.48 -4.83 0.18
N PHE A 65 14.96 -5.31 1.32
CA PHE A 65 15.78 -5.80 2.43
C PHE A 65 15.25 -7.15 2.97
N PRO A 66 15.20 -8.21 2.14
CA PRO A 66 14.53 -9.47 2.47
C PRO A 66 15.15 -10.21 3.67
N SER A 67 16.44 -10.01 3.93
CA SER A 67 17.22 -10.84 4.86
C SER A 67 17.11 -10.43 6.34
N SER A 68 16.53 -9.28 6.67
CA SER A 68 16.51 -8.81 8.07
C SER A 68 15.38 -7.83 8.39
N THR A 69 14.43 -8.27 9.21
CA THR A 69 13.35 -7.42 9.73
C THR A 69 13.86 -6.28 10.61
N SER A 70 14.92 -6.52 11.41
CA SER A 70 15.53 -5.46 12.23
C SER A 70 16.17 -4.39 11.36
N HIS A 71 16.79 -4.78 10.24
CA HIS A 71 17.34 -3.84 9.27
C HIS A 71 16.24 -3.04 8.56
N GLN A 72 15.16 -3.69 8.13
CA GLN A 72 13.98 -3.03 7.56
C GLN A 72 13.42 -1.95 8.49
N GLN A 73 13.28 -2.28 9.79
CA GLN A 73 12.83 -1.34 10.81
C GLN A 73 13.81 -0.19 10.98
N LYS A 74 15.12 -0.47 11.03
CA LYS A 74 16.16 0.56 11.16
C LYS A 74 16.16 1.54 9.98
N VAL A 75 16.14 1.05 8.74
CA VAL A 75 16.06 1.92 7.54
C VAL A 75 14.77 2.73 7.56
N SER A 76 13.63 2.10 7.85
CA SER A 76 12.33 2.79 7.94
C SER A 76 12.35 3.92 8.98
N GLN A 77 12.88 3.64 10.17
CA GLN A 77 12.87 4.58 11.28
C GLN A 77 13.81 5.75 10.98
N GLU A 78 15.01 5.48 10.46
CA GLU A 78 15.96 6.53 10.08
C GLU A 78 15.39 7.43 8.97
N CYS A 79 14.69 6.87 7.98
CA CYS A 79 14.01 7.66 6.95
C CYS A 79 12.94 8.62 7.53
N LEU A 80 12.20 8.18 8.56
CA LEU A 80 11.17 8.97 9.24
C LEU A 80 11.79 10.03 10.14
N ASP A 81 12.73 9.63 11.00
CA ASP A 81 13.38 10.50 11.99
C ASP A 81 14.16 11.63 11.31
N GLN A 82 14.82 11.31 10.19
CA GLN A 82 15.51 12.30 9.38
C GLN A 82 14.54 13.14 8.53
N GLY A 83 13.24 12.85 8.51
CA GLY A 83 12.25 13.60 7.74
C GLY A 83 12.41 13.47 6.23
N TYR A 84 12.99 12.37 5.73
CA TYR A 84 13.10 12.09 4.30
C TYR A 84 11.77 11.65 3.68
N ILE A 85 10.90 11.06 4.49
CA ILE A 85 9.58 10.56 4.09
C ILE A 85 8.49 11.01 5.07
N THR A 86 7.25 10.99 4.59
CA THR A 86 6.03 11.03 5.41
C THR A 86 5.24 9.76 5.18
N GLU A 87 4.59 9.27 6.23
CA GLU A 87 3.77 8.07 6.19
C GLU A 87 2.29 8.44 6.13
N HIS A 88 1.55 7.76 5.25
CA HIS A 88 0.13 7.99 5.02
C HIS A 88 -0.60 6.65 5.11
N ASP A 89 -1.62 6.58 5.96
CA ASP A 89 -2.51 5.44 5.99
C ASP A 89 -3.51 5.55 4.83
N VAL A 90 -3.54 4.53 3.97
CA VAL A 90 -4.55 4.38 2.91
C VAL A 90 -5.41 3.17 3.21
N HIS A 91 -6.72 3.36 3.04
CA HIS A 91 -7.71 2.30 3.20
C HIS A 91 -8.36 2.05 1.85
N ALA A 92 -7.97 0.96 1.20
CA ALA A 92 -8.50 0.60 -0.11
C ALA A 92 -9.91 0.00 -0.03
N GLY A 93 -10.50 -0.19 1.16
CA GLY A 93 -11.76 -0.90 1.35
C GLY A 93 -11.60 -2.38 0.99
N GLY A 94 -11.89 -3.30 1.92
CA GLY A 94 -11.78 -4.75 1.69
C GLY A 94 -10.93 -5.50 2.70
N GLN A 95 -10.61 -6.77 2.38
CA GLN A 95 -9.74 -7.63 3.20
C GLN A 95 -8.27 -7.14 3.22
N SER A 96 -7.85 -6.42 2.17
CA SER A 96 -6.59 -5.69 2.18
C SER A 96 -6.69 -4.56 3.19
N GLY A 97 -6.25 -4.83 4.43
CA GLY A 97 -6.34 -3.93 5.58
C GLY A 97 -5.66 -2.58 5.38
N ARG A 98 -5.60 -1.78 6.45
CA ARG A 98 -4.88 -0.49 6.43
C ARG A 98 -3.46 -0.69 5.91
N THR A 99 -3.11 -0.01 4.83
CA THR A 99 -1.77 -0.02 4.26
C THR A 99 -1.12 1.34 4.49
N LYS A 100 0.17 1.32 4.80
CA LYS A 100 1.00 2.51 4.92
C LYS A 100 1.71 2.76 3.61
N LEU A 101 1.51 3.94 3.02
CA LEU A 101 2.30 4.44 1.92
C LEU A 101 3.30 5.47 2.41
N TRP A 102 4.41 5.56 1.70
CA TRP A 102 5.42 6.59 1.93
C TRP A 102 5.43 7.60 0.82
N LYS A 103 5.52 8.86 1.20
CA LYS A 103 5.68 9.99 0.29
C LYS A 103 6.97 10.71 0.61
N LEU A 104 7.82 10.90 -0.41
CA LEU A 104 9.05 11.66 -0.28
C LEU A 104 8.77 13.11 0.12
N THR A 105 9.59 13.63 1.04
CA THR A 105 9.66 15.05 1.34
C THR A 105 10.66 15.73 0.40
N ASN A 106 10.69 17.07 0.41
CA ASN A 106 11.74 17.82 -0.30
C ASN A 106 13.14 17.46 0.21
N LYS A 107 13.29 17.14 1.51
CA LYS A 107 14.57 16.72 2.10
C LYS A 107 15.00 15.34 1.56
N GLY A 108 14.07 14.39 1.46
CA GLY A 108 14.35 13.08 0.86
C GLY A 108 14.74 13.17 -0.62
N LEU A 109 14.07 14.03 -1.38
CA LEU A 109 14.42 14.31 -2.79
C LEU A 109 15.82 14.92 -2.94
N ALA A 110 16.17 15.89 -2.08
CA ALA A 110 17.49 16.49 -2.07
C ALA A 110 18.60 15.46 -1.78
N LEU A 111 18.35 14.51 -0.85
CA LEU A 111 19.33 13.47 -0.51
C LEU A 111 19.67 12.54 -1.69
N ILE A 112 18.70 12.27 -2.57
CA ILE A 112 18.91 11.44 -3.77
C ILE A 112 19.20 12.27 -5.04
N GLY A 113 19.28 13.59 -4.94
CA GLY A 113 19.57 14.48 -6.06
C GLY A 113 18.50 14.48 -7.16
N LEU A 114 17.24 14.15 -6.85
CA LEU A 114 16.15 14.09 -7.83
C LEU A 114 15.16 15.24 -7.66
N PRO A 115 14.58 15.77 -8.76
CA PRO A 115 13.58 16.82 -8.68
C PRO A 115 12.24 16.26 -8.19
N ARG A 116 11.36 17.13 -7.69
CA ARG A 116 9.98 16.74 -7.39
C ARG A 116 9.23 16.46 -8.68
N ARG A 117 8.64 15.26 -8.79
CA ARG A 117 7.71 14.90 -9.86
C ARG A 117 6.28 14.75 -9.35
N PRO A 118 5.26 15.11 -10.15
CA PRO A 118 3.88 14.75 -9.82
C PRO A 118 3.74 13.22 -9.81
N LEU A 119 2.94 12.71 -8.87
CA LEU A 119 2.55 11.30 -8.90
C LEU A 119 1.56 11.07 -10.06
N PRO A 120 1.53 9.86 -10.64
CA PRO A 120 0.49 9.51 -11.60
C PRO A 120 -0.90 9.73 -10.98
N GLY A 121 -1.83 10.30 -11.78
CA GLY A 121 -3.19 10.56 -11.33
C GLY A 121 -3.44 11.94 -10.73
N LYS A 122 -4.71 12.28 -10.50
CA LYS A 122 -5.13 13.49 -9.79
C LYS A 122 -5.78 13.16 -8.46
N GLY A 123 -5.96 14.18 -7.63
CA GLY A 123 -6.53 14.06 -6.29
C GLY A 123 -5.47 13.89 -5.20
N ASP A 124 -5.93 13.45 -4.04
CA ASP A 124 -5.06 13.16 -2.90
C ASP A 124 -4.31 11.82 -3.10
N LEU A 125 -3.41 11.50 -2.17
CA LEU A 125 -2.58 10.29 -2.25
C LEU A 125 -3.43 9.02 -2.25
N LEU A 126 -4.55 8.99 -1.53
CA LEU A 126 -5.46 7.86 -1.50
C LEU A 126 -6.08 7.66 -2.88
N HIS A 127 -6.63 8.72 -3.48
CA HIS A 127 -7.26 8.66 -4.80
C HIS A 127 -6.27 8.21 -5.88
N GLN A 128 -5.07 8.78 -5.90
CA GLN A 128 -3.99 8.40 -6.81
C GLN A 128 -3.56 6.93 -6.63
N PHE A 129 -3.47 6.47 -5.38
CA PHE A 129 -3.18 5.06 -5.08
C PHE A 129 -4.29 4.14 -5.59
N LEU A 130 -5.56 4.50 -5.41
CA LEU A 130 -6.69 3.72 -5.89
C LEU A 130 -6.75 3.69 -7.42
N GLN A 131 -6.47 4.81 -8.11
CA GLN A 131 -6.33 4.87 -9.56
C GLN A 131 -5.25 3.90 -10.05
N PHE A 132 -4.10 3.88 -9.37
CA PHE A 132 -3.02 2.93 -9.65
C PHE A 132 -3.48 1.47 -9.46
N LYS A 133 -4.11 1.14 -8.32
CA LYS A 133 -4.59 -0.23 -8.05
C LYS A 133 -5.66 -0.71 -9.01
N VAL A 134 -6.60 0.16 -9.38
CA VAL A 134 -7.60 -0.14 -10.40
C VAL A 134 -6.92 -0.38 -11.75
N SER A 135 -5.94 0.44 -12.11
CA SER A 135 -5.16 0.25 -13.34
C SER A 135 -4.35 -1.05 -13.33
N GLU A 136 -3.69 -1.42 -12.23
CA GLU A 136 -3.01 -2.72 -12.11
C GLU A 136 -3.99 -3.86 -12.33
N LYS A 137 -5.15 -3.82 -11.67
CA LYS A 137 -6.16 -4.85 -11.79
C LYS A 137 -6.70 -5.02 -13.21
N VAL A 138 -6.92 -3.91 -13.91
CA VAL A 138 -7.36 -3.95 -15.31
C VAL A 138 -6.27 -4.50 -16.23
N ASN A 139 -5.00 -4.18 -15.97
CA ASN A 139 -3.87 -4.80 -16.69
C ASN A 139 -3.79 -6.30 -16.45
N GLU A 140 -4.05 -6.79 -15.23
CA GLU A 140 -4.10 -8.23 -14.92
C GLU A 140 -5.17 -8.97 -15.75
N TRP A 141 -6.27 -8.31 -16.09
CA TRP A 141 -7.29 -8.83 -16.99
C TRP A 141 -6.90 -8.77 -18.48
N GLY A 142 -5.65 -8.40 -18.81
CA GLY A 142 -5.14 -8.32 -20.17
C GLY A 142 -5.62 -7.09 -20.96
N MET A 143 -6.19 -6.09 -20.29
CA MET A 143 -6.64 -4.85 -20.91
C MET A 143 -5.59 -3.73 -20.80
N LYS A 144 -5.80 -2.63 -21.52
CA LYS A 144 -4.88 -1.47 -21.53
C LYS A 144 -5.55 -0.25 -20.87
N PRO A 145 -5.49 -0.12 -19.53
CA PRO A 145 -6.01 1.02 -18.81
C PRO A 145 -5.16 2.27 -19.04
N ARG A 146 -5.78 3.44 -18.92
CA ARG A 146 -5.11 4.74 -18.89
C ARG A 146 -5.67 5.55 -17.72
N ILE A 147 -4.80 5.90 -16.76
CA ILE A 147 -5.13 6.80 -15.65
C ILE A 147 -5.34 8.21 -16.21
N GLU A 148 -6.34 8.93 -15.71
CA GLU A 148 -6.72 10.29 -16.18
C GLU A 148 -7.02 10.34 -17.69
N PHE A 149 -7.82 9.39 -18.16
CA PHE A 149 -8.12 9.28 -19.59
C PHE A 149 -9.03 10.43 -20.06
N PHE A 150 -8.52 11.24 -20.98
CA PHE A 150 -9.24 12.37 -21.55
C PHE A 150 -10.07 11.98 -22.77
N ARG A 151 -11.34 12.37 -22.79
CA ARG A 151 -12.22 12.27 -23.96
C ARG A 151 -13.25 13.37 -23.98
N ARG A 152 -13.40 14.02 -25.15
CA ARG A 152 -14.43 15.05 -25.43
C ARG A 152 -14.58 16.10 -24.31
N GLY A 153 -13.46 16.60 -23.78
CA GLY A 153 -13.49 17.65 -22.75
C GLY A 153 -13.58 17.14 -21.30
N LYS A 154 -13.65 15.83 -21.07
CA LYS A 154 -13.76 15.23 -19.73
C LYS A 154 -12.61 14.26 -19.47
N ASN A 155 -12.07 14.29 -18.25
CA ASN A 155 -11.15 13.27 -17.74
C ASN A 155 -11.92 12.31 -16.85
N VAL A 156 -11.64 11.02 -17.01
CA VAL A 156 -12.09 9.95 -16.10
C VAL A 156 -10.91 9.38 -15.33
N ASP A 157 -11.15 8.86 -14.13
CA ASP A 157 -10.08 8.35 -13.26
C ASP A 157 -9.25 7.25 -13.95
N VAL A 158 -9.92 6.24 -14.51
CA VAL A 158 -9.29 5.22 -15.35
C VAL A 158 -10.16 4.93 -16.57
N GLY A 159 -9.62 5.13 -17.76
CA GLY A 159 -10.29 4.78 -19.02
C GLY A 159 -9.75 3.48 -19.60
N ILE A 160 -10.64 2.67 -20.18
CA ILE A 160 -10.30 1.47 -20.93
C ILE A 160 -10.81 1.62 -22.36
N VAL A 161 -9.90 1.47 -23.31
CA VAL A 161 -10.22 1.49 -24.75
C VAL A 161 -10.04 0.08 -25.30
N SER A 162 -11.13 -0.53 -25.76
CA SER A 162 -11.11 -1.77 -26.53
C SER A 162 -11.61 -1.50 -27.96
N GLN A 163 -11.53 -2.50 -28.84
CA GLN A 163 -12.06 -2.37 -30.20
C GLN A 163 -13.59 -2.13 -30.22
N GLN A 164 -14.31 -2.65 -29.23
CA GLN A 164 -15.77 -2.67 -29.22
C GLN A 164 -16.39 -1.76 -28.16
N SER A 165 -15.60 -1.32 -27.18
CA SER A 165 -16.12 -0.62 -26.02
C SER A 165 -15.15 0.42 -25.47
N LEU A 166 -15.74 1.37 -24.77
CA LEU A 166 -15.05 2.43 -24.07
C LEU A 166 -15.67 2.51 -22.69
N ILE A 167 -14.85 2.29 -21.68
CA ILE A 167 -15.30 2.11 -20.31
C ILE A 167 -14.60 3.15 -19.45
N ALA A 168 -15.39 3.89 -18.68
CA ALA A 168 -14.90 4.78 -17.63
C ALA A 168 -14.98 4.03 -16.30
N LEU A 169 -13.92 4.08 -15.51
CA LEU A 169 -13.94 3.69 -14.11
C LEU A 169 -13.74 4.96 -13.29
N GLU A 170 -14.69 5.27 -12.40
CA GLU A 170 -14.72 6.47 -11.55
C GLU A 170 -14.63 6.04 -10.09
N ILE A 171 -13.64 6.53 -9.35
CA ILE A 171 -13.42 6.21 -7.94
C ILE A 171 -14.16 7.23 -7.08
N ALA A 172 -14.98 6.76 -6.15
CA ALA A 172 -15.76 7.63 -5.27
C ALA A 172 -15.30 7.48 -3.81
N THR A 173 -14.57 8.47 -3.30
CA THR A 173 -14.15 8.57 -1.90
C THR A 173 -15.20 9.23 -1.01
N THR A 174 -16.12 10.00 -1.60
CA THR A 174 -17.27 10.64 -0.95
C THR A 174 -18.55 10.43 -1.76
N ALA A 175 -19.71 10.80 -1.21
CA ALA A 175 -20.96 10.91 -1.96
C ALA A 175 -21.28 12.41 -2.13
N GLY A 176 -21.38 12.91 -3.35
CA GLY A 176 -21.77 14.29 -3.61
C GLY A 176 -21.88 14.69 -5.08
N ASN A 177 -20.96 14.24 -5.93
CA ASN A 177 -20.87 14.72 -7.33
C ASN A 177 -20.92 13.61 -8.38
N GLU A 178 -21.21 12.37 -7.97
CA GLU A 178 -21.00 11.20 -8.81
C GLU A 178 -22.01 11.13 -9.96
N ILE A 179 -23.25 11.62 -9.76
CA ILE A 179 -24.26 11.65 -10.83
C ILE A 179 -23.86 12.64 -11.92
N THR A 180 -23.45 13.85 -11.55
CA THR A 180 -23.02 14.87 -12.50
C THR A 180 -21.80 14.39 -13.29
N ASN A 181 -20.85 13.73 -12.63
CA ASN A 181 -19.68 13.15 -13.31
C ASN A 181 -20.08 12.02 -14.24
N LEU A 182 -20.88 11.07 -13.77
CA LEU A 182 -21.38 9.93 -14.55
C LEU A 182 -22.11 10.37 -15.82
N LEU A 183 -23.00 11.37 -15.73
CA LEU A 183 -23.72 11.87 -16.89
C LEU A 183 -22.76 12.49 -17.91
N LYS A 184 -21.78 13.29 -17.44
CA LYS A 184 -20.73 13.86 -18.29
C LYS A 184 -19.90 12.77 -18.97
N ASP A 185 -19.64 11.66 -18.31
CA ASP A 185 -18.89 10.54 -18.91
C ASP A 185 -19.74 9.84 -19.98
N ILE A 186 -21.03 9.60 -19.73
CA ILE A 186 -21.92 9.05 -20.76
C ILE A 186 -21.97 9.99 -21.98
N ASP A 187 -22.07 11.30 -21.76
CA ASP A 187 -22.10 12.32 -22.82
C ASP A 187 -20.76 12.44 -23.58
N ALA A 188 -19.63 12.19 -22.89
CA ALA A 188 -18.32 12.05 -23.50
C ALA A 188 -18.19 10.79 -24.39
N GLY A 189 -19.23 9.95 -24.42
CA GLY A 189 -19.35 8.80 -25.31
C GLY A 189 -18.74 7.53 -24.74
N PHE A 190 -18.68 7.41 -23.42
CA PHE A 190 -18.40 6.13 -22.77
C PHE A 190 -19.60 5.20 -22.89
N HIS A 191 -19.34 3.95 -23.26
CA HIS A 191 -20.36 2.93 -23.45
C HIS A 191 -20.84 2.37 -22.10
N LYS A 192 -19.90 2.30 -21.15
CA LYS A 192 -20.14 1.90 -19.75
C LYS A 192 -19.39 2.84 -18.80
N VAL A 193 -20.01 3.10 -17.65
CA VAL A 193 -19.39 3.83 -16.54
C VAL A 193 -19.47 2.93 -15.30
N VAL A 194 -18.33 2.60 -14.72
CA VAL A 194 -18.24 1.80 -13.50
C VAL A 194 -17.82 2.73 -12.37
N VAL A 195 -18.73 2.96 -11.43
CA VAL A 195 -18.43 3.73 -10.24
C VAL A 195 -17.91 2.77 -9.17
N LEU A 196 -16.77 3.13 -8.58
CA LEU A 196 -15.99 2.36 -7.61
C LEU A 196 -15.94 3.07 -6.25
N PRO A 197 -17.00 3.02 -5.44
CA PRO A 197 -17.00 3.61 -4.11
C PRO A 197 -16.04 2.87 -3.17
N ILE A 198 -15.40 3.61 -2.28
CA ILE A 198 -14.45 3.03 -1.31
C ILE A 198 -15.12 2.13 -0.26
N ASN A 199 -16.43 2.29 -0.03
CA ASN A 199 -17.18 1.51 0.95
C ASN A 199 -18.66 1.33 0.58
N GLU A 200 -19.34 0.44 1.32
CA GLU A 200 -20.74 0.09 1.08
C GLU A 200 -21.73 1.21 1.36
N THR A 201 -21.42 2.12 2.29
CA THR A 201 -22.28 3.28 2.58
C THR A 201 -22.37 4.17 1.35
N ILE A 202 -21.22 4.60 0.82
CA ILE A 202 -21.14 5.42 -0.39
C ILE A 202 -21.75 4.66 -1.59
N ARG A 203 -21.49 3.35 -1.71
CA ARG A 203 -22.09 2.52 -2.77
C ARG A 203 -23.61 2.56 -2.75
N LYS A 204 -24.23 2.38 -1.58
CA LYS A 204 -25.69 2.39 -1.43
C LYS A 204 -26.26 3.77 -1.75
N ASP A 205 -25.59 4.85 -1.34
CA ASP A 205 -26.06 6.21 -1.58
C ASP A 205 -25.99 6.59 -3.07
N ILE A 206 -24.88 6.26 -3.74
CA ILE A 206 -24.75 6.44 -5.20
C ILE A 206 -25.80 5.60 -5.92
N GLN A 207 -25.96 4.32 -5.56
CA GLN A 207 -26.93 3.44 -6.20
C GLN A 207 -28.37 3.94 -6.05
N ARG A 208 -28.74 4.45 -4.86
CA ARG A 208 -30.06 5.07 -4.62
C ARG A 208 -30.24 6.32 -5.49
N THR A 209 -29.19 7.12 -5.62
CA THR A 209 -29.24 8.38 -6.38
C THR A 209 -29.33 8.11 -7.88
N VAL A 210 -28.58 7.14 -8.42
CA VAL A 210 -28.67 6.71 -9.82
C VAL A 210 -30.09 6.29 -10.15
N LYS A 211 -30.72 5.44 -9.31
CA LYS A 211 -32.10 4.99 -9.53
C LYS A 211 -33.13 6.12 -9.53
N ARG A 212 -32.89 7.18 -8.77
CA ARG A 212 -33.83 8.30 -8.60
C ARG A 212 -33.67 9.37 -9.67
N GLN A 213 -32.44 9.62 -10.14
CA GLN A 213 -32.10 10.82 -10.92
C GLN A 213 -31.62 10.52 -12.34
N VAL A 214 -31.27 9.27 -12.66
CA VAL A 214 -30.74 8.91 -13.98
C VAL A 214 -31.81 8.16 -14.76
N SER A 215 -32.01 8.54 -16.03
CA SER A 215 -32.99 7.87 -16.91
C SER A 215 -32.68 6.37 -17.05
N PRO A 216 -33.68 5.50 -17.27
CA PRO A 216 -33.44 4.06 -17.40
C PRO A 216 -32.41 3.70 -18.47
N VAL A 217 -32.41 4.44 -19.59
CA VAL A 217 -31.47 4.25 -20.70
C VAL A 217 -30.02 4.50 -20.27
N TYR A 218 -29.78 5.54 -19.46
CA TYR A 218 -28.44 5.84 -18.95
C TYR A 218 -28.07 4.96 -17.77
N ALA A 219 -29.02 4.64 -16.89
CA ALA A 219 -28.79 3.74 -15.77
C ALA A 219 -28.32 2.34 -16.23
N ALA A 220 -28.79 1.86 -17.38
CA ALA A 220 -28.34 0.60 -17.99
C ALA A 220 -26.85 0.60 -18.43
N LYS A 221 -26.22 1.78 -18.52
CA LYS A 221 -24.79 1.94 -18.81
C LYS A 221 -23.92 1.98 -17.55
N VAL A 222 -24.54 2.03 -16.37
CA VAL A 222 -23.85 2.29 -15.11
C VAL A 222 -23.76 1.02 -14.28
N LEU A 223 -22.55 0.69 -13.84
CA LEU A 223 -22.31 -0.32 -12.82
C LEU A 223 -21.81 0.38 -11.55
N VAL A 224 -22.37 0.05 -10.39
CA VAL A 224 -21.91 0.59 -9.10
C VAL A 224 -21.49 -0.59 -8.22
N MET A 225 -20.19 -0.68 -7.92
CA MET A 225 -19.63 -1.72 -7.07
C MET A 225 -18.50 -1.18 -6.22
N THR A 226 -18.31 -1.70 -5.01
CA THR A 226 -17.20 -1.25 -4.17
C THR A 226 -15.86 -1.58 -4.81
N ILE A 227 -14.87 -0.73 -4.54
CA ILE A 227 -13.52 -0.93 -5.06
C ILE A 227 -12.90 -2.25 -4.54
N SER A 228 -13.17 -2.66 -3.30
CA SER A 228 -12.81 -4.00 -2.78
C SER A 228 -13.27 -5.09 -3.72
N LYS A 229 -14.58 -5.11 -4.02
CA LYS A 229 -15.20 -6.14 -4.85
C LYS A 229 -14.59 -6.14 -6.25
N PHE A 230 -14.27 -4.95 -6.77
CA PHE A 230 -13.60 -4.81 -8.06
C PHE A 230 -12.19 -5.43 -8.04
N LEU A 231 -11.36 -5.10 -7.04
CA LEU A 231 -10.01 -5.63 -6.90
C LEU A 231 -9.98 -7.14 -6.66
N ASP A 232 -10.99 -7.68 -5.97
CA ASP A 232 -11.16 -9.12 -5.72
C ASP A 232 -11.72 -9.89 -6.93
N SER A 233 -12.20 -9.21 -7.97
CA SER A 233 -12.83 -9.86 -9.12
C SER A 233 -11.82 -10.59 -10.02
N LYS A 234 -12.15 -11.82 -10.41
CA LYS A 234 -11.28 -12.65 -11.29
C LYS A 234 -11.36 -12.23 -12.75
N SER A 235 -12.45 -11.59 -13.15
CA SER A 235 -12.71 -11.13 -14.51
C SER A 235 -13.39 -9.76 -14.49
N PRO A 236 -13.41 -9.04 -15.61
CA PRO A 236 -14.15 -7.78 -15.72
C PRO A 236 -15.64 -7.98 -15.39
N PRO A 237 -16.25 -7.07 -14.62
CA PRO A 237 -17.63 -7.23 -14.15
C PRO A 237 -18.70 -6.70 -15.13
N TRP A 238 -18.33 -6.39 -16.38
CA TRP A 238 -19.20 -5.79 -17.41
C TRP A 238 -19.27 -6.63 -18.68
#